data_AF-A0A934LMW4-F1
#
_entry.id   AF-A0A934LMW4-F1
#
_cell.length_a   1.000
_cell.length_b   1.000
_cell.length_c   1.000
_cell.angle_alpha   90.00
_cell.angle_beta   90.00
_cell.angle_gamma   90.00
#
_symmetry.space_group_name_H-M   'P 1'
#
loop_
_entity.id
_entity.type
_entity.pdbx_description
1 polymer ?
#
loop_
_entity_poly.entity_id
_entity_poly.type
_entity_poly.pdbx_seq_one_letter_code
_entity_poly.pdbx_strand_id
1 'polypeptide(L)'
;MFSKIIATIKTIFEEETLAHRSQRMIPAALYGALIASLYSLTLAFVNVYTFPSLPLGMDWGRTLTMWLGFGVAAALFGALAAWFTDDTSGAVGGGVTFTILLGIVFLLSSDALTSASTFQSILMAATLVGVNMLAAGGLRWMANRHLEIQHDETAARRQRLTKHILTIALIGLVPGVFSRMDLNAQQTIGGLHELLQAAPADPSVLPRLPLKQVPELEKHLGVDYIIYARTSAFSAGALDVTVQFEDGFAMSCVLPTASGVSFITDCNEGNTVKR
;
A
#
# COMPACT_ATOMS: atom_id res chain seq x y z
N MET A 1 37.95 -13.75 0.84
CA MET A 1 36.56 -13.75 0.34
C MET A 1 36.07 -12.33 0.06
N PHE A 2 36.17 -11.41 1.03
CA PHE A 2 35.83 -9.98 0.86
C PHE A 2 36.52 -9.27 -0.30
N SER A 3 37.82 -9.51 -0.54
CA SER A 3 38.55 -8.90 -1.66
C SER A 3 38.00 -9.30 -3.04
N LYS A 4 37.52 -10.55 -3.18
CA LYS A 4 36.87 -11.01 -4.41
C LYS A 4 35.51 -10.32 -4.61
N ILE A 5 34.74 -10.16 -3.54
CA ILE A 5 33.45 -9.46 -3.57
C ILE A 5 33.64 -7.99 -3.97
N ILE A 6 34.60 -7.29 -3.36
CA ILE A 6 34.91 -5.89 -3.69
C ILE A 6 35.39 -5.76 -5.13
N ALA A 7 36.24 -6.68 -5.60
CA ALA A 7 36.68 -6.68 -7.00
C ALA A 7 35.50 -6.84 -7.96
N THR A 8 34.59 -7.79 -7.71
CA THR A 8 33.37 -7.99 -8.52
C THR A 8 32.45 -6.78 -8.49
N ILE A 9 32.25 -6.15 -7.33
CA ILE A 9 31.47 -4.91 -7.22
C ILE A 9 32.12 -3.82 -8.08
N LYS A 10 33.45 -3.67 -8.00
CA LYS A 10 34.16 -2.66 -8.78
C LYS A 10 34.00 -2.88 -10.29
N THR A 11 34.10 -4.12 -10.77
CA THR A 11 33.84 -4.42 -12.19
C THR A 11 32.42 -4.07 -12.60
N ILE A 12 31.42 -4.43 -11.80
CA ILE A 12 30.00 -4.10 -12.07
C ILE A 12 29.81 -2.58 -12.19
N PHE A 13 30.50 -1.79 -11.37
CA PHE A 13 30.41 -0.34 -11.42
C PHE A 13 31.17 0.27 -12.60
N GLU A 14 32.27 -0.33 -13.06
CA GLU A 14 33.14 0.20 -14.13
C GLU A 14 32.73 -0.23 -15.56
N GLU A 15 31.85 -1.23 -15.71
CA GLU A 15 31.47 -1.79 -17.02
C GLU A 15 30.67 -0.85 -17.94
N GLU A 16 29.91 0.11 -17.40
CA GLU A 16 29.05 0.99 -18.21
C GLU A 16 29.01 2.42 -17.68
N THR A 17 28.92 3.39 -18.61
CA THR A 17 28.73 4.80 -18.26
C THR A 17 27.32 5.06 -17.70
N LEU A 18 27.18 6.07 -16.83
CA LEU A 18 25.88 6.47 -16.27
C LEU A 18 24.87 6.82 -17.37
N ALA A 19 25.33 7.40 -18.48
CA ALA A 19 24.48 7.74 -19.62
C ALA A 19 23.82 6.49 -20.21
N HIS A 20 24.58 5.40 -20.41
CA HIS A 20 24.04 4.14 -20.90
C HIS A 20 23.05 3.51 -19.89
N ARG A 21 23.40 3.49 -18.60
CA ARG A 21 22.50 2.98 -17.54
C ARG A 21 21.21 3.77 -17.45
N SER A 22 21.27 5.10 -17.59
CA SER A 22 20.11 5.98 -17.48
C SER A 22 19.01 5.65 -18.50
N GLN A 23 19.38 5.13 -19.67
CA GLN A 23 18.42 4.72 -20.70
C GLN A 23 17.47 3.62 -20.21
N ARG A 24 17.94 2.70 -19.36
CA ARG A 24 17.10 1.65 -18.74
C ARG A 24 16.54 2.06 -17.38
N MET A 25 17.28 2.85 -16.60
CA MET A 25 16.83 3.26 -15.26
C MET A 25 15.63 4.18 -15.29
N ILE A 26 15.61 5.16 -16.21
CA ILE A 26 14.51 6.13 -16.30
C ILE A 26 13.17 5.43 -16.59
N PRO A 27 13.01 4.61 -17.65
CA PRO A 27 11.75 3.93 -17.89
C PRO A 27 11.38 2.98 -16.76
N ALA A 28 12.34 2.25 -16.16
CA ALA A 28 12.06 1.39 -15.01
C ALA A 28 11.50 2.19 -13.81
N ALA A 29 12.09 3.36 -13.51
CA ALA A 29 11.63 4.24 -12.46
C ALA A 29 10.23 4.81 -12.74
N LEU A 30 9.99 5.27 -13.96
CA LEU A 30 8.68 5.79 -14.38
C LEU A 30 7.60 4.71 -14.31
N TYR A 31 7.91 3.47 -14.71
CA TYR A 31 6.97 2.36 -14.61
C TYR A 31 6.73 1.91 -13.17
N GLY A 32 7.75 1.89 -12.33
CA GLY A 32 7.57 1.68 -10.89
C GLY A 32 6.63 2.72 -10.27
N ALA A 33 6.87 4.00 -10.55
CA ALA A 33 6.02 5.10 -10.10
C ALA A 33 4.58 4.98 -10.61
N LEU A 34 4.40 4.63 -11.89
CA LEU A 34 3.08 4.45 -12.50
C LEU A 34 2.30 3.31 -11.87
N ILE A 35 2.93 2.13 -11.68
CA ILE A 35 2.31 0.98 -11.04
C ILE A 35 1.88 1.33 -9.61
N ALA A 36 2.77 1.92 -8.82
CA ALA A 36 2.48 2.33 -7.45
C ALA A 36 1.38 3.39 -7.38
N SER A 37 1.37 4.33 -8.33
CA SER A 37 0.34 5.36 -8.44
C SER A 37 -1.04 4.75 -8.70
N LEU A 38 -1.14 3.88 -9.69
CA LEU A 38 -2.40 3.24 -10.05
C LEU A 38 -2.89 2.32 -8.93
N TYR A 39 -1.98 1.58 -8.30
CA TYR A 39 -2.31 0.74 -7.16
C TYR A 39 -2.87 1.55 -6.00
N SER A 40 -2.16 2.59 -5.54
CA SER A 40 -2.56 3.40 -4.39
C SER A 40 -3.85 4.18 -4.63
N LEU A 41 -4.04 4.72 -5.83
CA LEU A 41 -5.30 5.38 -6.21
C LEU A 41 -6.45 4.38 -6.25
N THR A 42 -6.27 3.23 -6.91
CA THR A 42 -7.31 2.21 -6.96
C THR A 42 -7.68 1.72 -5.56
N LEU A 43 -6.70 1.51 -4.69
CA LEU A 43 -6.91 1.13 -3.30
C LEU A 43 -7.77 2.15 -2.54
N ALA A 44 -7.56 3.46 -2.78
CA ALA A 44 -8.34 4.53 -2.18
C ALA A 44 -9.79 4.60 -2.73
N PHE A 45 -9.98 4.37 -4.03
CA PHE A 45 -11.29 4.54 -4.68
C PHE A 45 -12.18 3.30 -4.68
N VAL A 46 -11.60 2.09 -4.71
CA VAL A 46 -12.36 0.86 -4.97
C VAL A 46 -13.47 0.65 -3.95
N ASN A 47 -13.22 0.93 -2.67
CA ASN A 47 -14.20 0.73 -1.62
C ASN A 47 -15.31 1.80 -1.65
N VAL A 48 -14.95 3.07 -1.86
CA VAL A 48 -15.91 4.17 -1.98
C VAL A 48 -16.87 3.93 -3.15
N TYR A 49 -16.35 3.47 -4.29
CA TYR A 49 -17.17 3.24 -5.49
C TYR A 49 -18.01 1.96 -5.41
N THR A 50 -17.48 0.89 -4.81
CA THR A 50 -18.16 -0.41 -4.83
C THR A 50 -19.17 -0.61 -3.70
N PHE A 51 -19.20 0.26 -2.69
CA PHE A 51 -20.13 0.19 -1.56
C PHE A 51 -20.90 1.52 -1.36
N PRO A 52 -21.75 1.93 -2.32
CA PRO A 52 -22.43 3.23 -2.29
C PRO A 52 -23.47 3.38 -1.18
N SER A 53 -23.88 2.28 -0.54
CA SER A 53 -24.83 2.30 0.59
C SER A 53 -24.16 2.63 1.93
N LEU A 54 -22.83 2.65 2.00
CA LEU A 54 -22.08 3.00 3.19
C LEU A 54 -21.54 4.42 3.02
N PRO A 55 -21.51 5.25 4.08
CA PRO A 55 -21.00 6.62 4.01
C PRO A 55 -19.45 6.62 4.01
N LEU A 56 -18.84 5.93 3.04
CA LEU A 56 -17.38 5.80 2.96
C LEU A 56 -16.75 7.05 2.33
N GLY A 57 -15.71 7.56 2.98
CA GLY A 57 -14.93 8.70 2.51
C GLY A 57 -13.54 8.34 2.02
N MET A 58 -12.93 9.31 1.35
CA MET A 58 -11.51 9.28 1.02
C MET A 58 -10.73 10.26 1.91
N ASP A 59 -9.81 9.73 2.70
CA ASP A 59 -8.83 10.54 3.41
C ASP A 59 -7.78 11.02 2.40
N TRP A 60 -7.97 12.22 1.86
CA TRP A 60 -7.10 12.80 0.82
C TRP A 60 -5.68 13.04 1.31
N GLY A 61 -5.51 13.51 2.57
CA GLY A 61 -4.19 13.80 3.12
C GLY A 61 -3.35 12.53 3.18
N ARG A 62 -3.94 11.44 3.67
CA ARG A 62 -3.28 10.14 3.70
C ARG A 62 -3.11 9.53 2.32
N THR A 63 -4.13 9.60 1.47
CA THR A 63 -4.06 9.08 0.09
C THR A 63 -2.93 9.74 -0.68
N LEU A 64 -2.79 11.07 -0.59
CA LEU A 64 -1.73 11.82 -1.24
C LEU A 64 -0.35 11.44 -0.67
N THR A 65 -0.24 11.33 0.65
CA THR A 65 1.01 10.92 1.32
C THR A 65 1.45 9.52 0.88
N MET A 66 0.51 8.56 0.84
CA MET A 66 0.75 7.19 0.40
C MET A 66 1.10 7.14 -1.09
N TRP A 67 0.37 7.89 -1.92
CA TRP A 67 0.61 7.99 -3.35
C TRP A 67 2.01 8.52 -3.66
N LEU A 68 2.42 9.63 -3.03
CA LEU A 68 3.76 10.19 -3.17
C LEU A 68 4.83 9.25 -2.62
N GLY A 69 4.63 8.72 -1.40
CA GLY A 69 5.58 7.83 -0.74
C GLY A 69 5.84 6.56 -1.54
N PHE A 70 4.78 5.85 -1.94
CA PHE A 70 4.90 4.65 -2.77
C PHE A 70 5.38 4.96 -4.18
N GLY A 71 4.95 6.07 -4.78
CA GLY A 71 5.42 6.49 -6.09
C GLY A 71 6.93 6.71 -6.13
N VAL A 72 7.48 7.47 -5.17
CA VAL A 72 8.93 7.71 -5.05
C VAL A 72 9.68 6.43 -4.72
N ALA A 73 9.20 5.64 -3.75
CA ALA A 73 9.84 4.38 -3.38
C ALA A 73 9.90 3.39 -4.56
N ALA A 74 8.82 3.25 -5.31
CA ALA A 74 8.77 2.37 -6.48
C ALA A 74 9.60 2.91 -7.66
N ALA A 75 9.71 4.23 -7.81
CA ALA A 75 10.60 4.84 -8.79
C ALA A 75 12.07 4.52 -8.49
N LEU A 76 12.48 4.70 -7.24
CA LEU A 76 13.83 4.35 -6.78
C LEU A 76 14.08 2.86 -6.94
N PHE A 77 13.11 2.02 -6.60
CA PHE A 77 13.20 0.59 -6.78
C PHE A 77 13.40 0.19 -8.25
N GLY A 78 12.61 0.76 -9.18
CA GLY A 78 12.77 0.54 -10.61
C GLY A 78 14.15 0.98 -11.12
N ALA A 79 14.63 2.15 -10.69
CA ALA A 79 15.97 2.62 -11.02
C ALA A 79 17.06 1.65 -10.54
N LEU A 80 16.96 1.15 -9.31
CA LEU A 80 17.91 0.18 -8.74
C LEU A 80 17.85 -1.18 -9.44
N ALA A 81 16.65 -1.68 -9.78
CA ALA A 81 16.48 -2.93 -10.52
C ALA A 81 17.11 -2.87 -11.92
N ALA A 82 17.05 -1.70 -12.56
CA ALA A 82 17.67 -1.45 -13.85
C ALA A 82 19.13 -0.93 -13.74
N TRP A 83 19.73 -0.84 -12.55
CA TRP A 83 21.10 -0.35 -12.40
C TRP A 83 22.12 -1.32 -13.02
N PHE A 84 21.98 -2.61 -12.72
CA PHE A 84 22.94 -3.66 -13.12
C PHE A 84 22.92 -3.92 -14.63
N THR A 85 24.06 -4.31 -15.21
CA THR A 85 24.15 -4.60 -16.65
C THR A 85 23.53 -5.96 -16.99
N ASP A 86 23.87 -7.00 -16.22
CA ASP A 86 23.32 -8.34 -16.40
C ASP A 86 21.89 -8.48 -15.85
N ASP A 87 21.06 -9.24 -16.57
CA ASP A 87 19.64 -9.40 -16.24
C ASP A 87 19.41 -10.18 -14.95
N THR A 88 20.17 -11.25 -14.74
CA THR A 88 20.04 -12.08 -13.53
C THR A 88 20.56 -11.33 -12.30
N SER A 89 21.68 -10.62 -12.46
CA SER A 89 22.27 -9.78 -11.44
C SER A 89 21.38 -8.59 -11.07
N GLY A 90 20.66 -8.02 -12.04
CA GLY A 90 19.69 -6.96 -11.80
C GLY A 90 18.47 -7.41 -10.99
N ALA A 91 17.92 -8.58 -11.32
CA ALA A 91 16.79 -9.13 -10.57
C ALA A 91 17.18 -9.50 -9.13
N VAL A 92 18.28 -10.24 -8.96
CA VAL A 92 18.78 -10.65 -7.63
C VAL A 92 19.28 -9.45 -6.84
N GLY A 93 20.19 -8.67 -7.41
CA GLY A 93 20.82 -7.52 -6.75
C GLY A 93 19.83 -6.42 -6.41
N GLY A 94 18.92 -6.10 -7.34
CA GLY A 94 17.83 -5.14 -7.09
C GLY A 94 16.89 -5.60 -5.99
N GLY A 95 16.44 -6.87 -6.05
CA GLY A 95 15.55 -7.45 -5.03
C GLY A 95 16.18 -7.49 -3.63
N VAL A 96 17.43 -7.91 -3.52
CA VAL A 96 18.17 -7.95 -2.25
C VAL A 96 18.40 -6.53 -1.72
N THR A 97 18.88 -5.60 -2.55
CA THR A 97 19.15 -4.21 -2.13
C THR A 97 17.90 -3.55 -1.60
N PHE A 98 16.77 -3.70 -2.29
CA PHE A 98 15.52 -3.10 -1.86
C PHE A 98 14.96 -3.74 -0.58
N THR A 99 15.11 -5.05 -0.43
CA THR A 99 14.71 -5.72 0.82
C THR A 99 15.53 -5.21 2.01
N ILE A 100 16.83 -4.99 1.83
CA ILE A 100 17.69 -4.40 2.87
C ILE A 100 17.21 -2.98 3.21
N LEU A 101 16.91 -2.15 2.20
CA LEU A 101 16.40 -0.79 2.40
C LEU A 101 15.07 -0.79 3.15
N LEU A 102 14.12 -1.63 2.73
CA LEU A 102 12.86 -1.83 3.44
C LEU A 102 13.10 -2.29 4.88
N GLY A 103 14.00 -3.24 5.10
CA GLY A 103 14.37 -3.72 6.43
C GLY A 103 14.88 -2.60 7.33
N ILE A 104 15.74 -1.72 6.81
CA ILE A 104 16.22 -0.53 7.55
C ILE A 104 15.05 0.39 7.91
N VAL A 105 14.17 0.69 6.95
CA VAL A 105 12.99 1.54 7.21
C VAL A 105 12.10 0.91 8.27
N PHE A 106 11.82 -0.39 8.19
CA PHE A 106 11.05 -1.13 9.18
C PHE A 106 11.68 -1.04 10.57
N LEU A 107 12.99 -1.31 10.68
CA LEU A 107 13.74 -1.23 11.94
C LEU A 107 13.72 0.17 12.57
N LEU A 108 13.75 1.23 11.75
CA LEU A 108 13.68 2.61 12.22
C LEU A 108 12.25 3.03 12.59
N SER A 109 11.23 2.41 11.99
CA SER A 109 9.82 2.74 12.19
C SER A 109 9.13 1.96 13.32
N SER A 110 9.69 0.80 13.69
CA SER A 110 9.14 -0.01 14.77
C SER A 110 9.68 0.47 16.13
N ASP A 111 8.84 1.07 16.97
CA ASP A 111 9.10 1.31 18.41
C ASP A 111 9.25 -0.01 19.22
N ALA A 112 9.21 -1.14 18.54
CA ALA A 112 9.03 -2.46 19.13
C ALA A 112 10.28 -3.33 18.92
N LEU A 113 11.22 -3.23 19.85
CA LEU A 113 12.11 -4.32 20.27
C LEU A 113 11.31 -5.43 21.00
N THR A 114 10.08 -5.72 20.57
CA THR A 114 9.28 -6.79 21.15
C THR A 114 9.67 -8.11 20.50
N SER A 115 9.89 -9.10 21.35
CA SER A 115 10.38 -10.46 21.10
C SER A 115 9.45 -11.32 20.23
N ALA A 116 9.04 -10.83 19.05
CA ALA A 116 8.48 -11.68 18.02
C ALA A 116 9.56 -12.69 17.59
N SER A 117 9.19 -13.97 17.51
CA SER A 117 10.15 -15.05 17.27
C SER A 117 10.97 -14.77 16.00
N THR A 118 12.30 -14.74 16.14
CA THR A 118 13.26 -14.46 15.05
C THR A 118 12.98 -15.26 13.78
N PHE A 119 12.40 -16.47 13.94
CA PHE A 119 12.03 -17.34 12.83
C PHE A 119 10.93 -16.78 11.93
N GLN A 120 9.87 -16.18 12.50
CA GLN A 120 8.78 -15.60 11.71
C GLN A 120 9.26 -14.38 10.91
N SER A 121 10.10 -13.54 11.51
CA SER A 121 10.72 -12.39 10.84
C SER A 121 11.64 -12.82 9.70
N ILE A 122 12.42 -13.89 9.88
CA ILE A 122 13.27 -14.46 8.82
C ILE A 122 12.40 -14.99 7.67
N LEU A 123 11.33 -15.72 7.96
CA LEU A 123 10.45 -16.26 6.94
C LEU A 123 9.79 -15.14 6.11
N MET A 124 9.29 -14.10 6.79
CA MET A 124 8.73 -12.92 6.12
C MET A 124 9.77 -12.20 5.26
N ALA A 125 10.98 -12.01 5.78
CA ALA A 125 12.08 -11.37 5.03
C ALA A 125 12.44 -12.19 3.78
N ALA A 126 12.54 -13.51 3.89
CA ALA A 126 12.83 -14.38 2.75
C ALA A 126 11.74 -14.31 1.68
N THR A 127 10.46 -14.33 2.07
CA THR A 127 9.34 -14.15 1.13
C THR A 127 9.39 -12.78 0.46
N LEU A 128 9.71 -11.72 1.22
CA LEU A 128 9.86 -10.37 0.68
C LEU A 128 11.01 -10.28 -0.33
N VAL A 129 12.16 -10.93 -0.09
CA VAL A 129 13.24 -11.00 -1.08
C VAL A 129 12.74 -11.63 -2.38
N GLY A 130 12.05 -12.77 -2.30
CA GLY A 130 11.52 -13.45 -3.49
C GLY A 130 10.55 -12.57 -4.28
N VAL A 131 9.60 -11.92 -3.59
CA VAL A 131 8.65 -10.99 -4.22
C VAL A 131 9.38 -9.79 -4.84
N ASN A 132 10.36 -9.22 -4.14
CA ASN A 132 11.14 -8.09 -4.64
C ASN A 132 12.02 -8.51 -5.84
N MET A 133 12.58 -9.70 -5.87
CA MET A 133 13.32 -10.20 -7.04
C MET A 133 12.42 -10.33 -8.26
N LEU A 134 11.20 -10.86 -8.09
CA LEU A 134 10.22 -10.94 -9.17
C LEU A 134 9.80 -9.55 -9.65
N ALA A 135 9.56 -8.62 -8.73
CA ALA A 135 9.21 -7.25 -9.07
C ALA A 135 10.36 -6.53 -9.80
N ALA A 136 11.60 -6.71 -9.35
CA ALA A 136 12.80 -6.15 -9.99
C ALA A 136 12.97 -6.71 -11.41
N GLY A 137 12.85 -8.03 -11.58
CA GLY A 137 12.88 -8.68 -12.89
C GLY A 137 11.77 -8.17 -13.82
N GLY A 138 10.55 -7.99 -13.30
CA GLY A 138 9.42 -7.44 -14.04
C GLY A 138 9.66 -6.01 -14.52
N LEU A 139 10.10 -5.10 -13.62
CA LEU A 139 10.40 -3.71 -13.98
C LEU A 139 11.52 -3.60 -15.00
N ARG A 140 12.54 -4.45 -14.87
CA ARG A 140 13.65 -4.51 -15.81
C ARG A 140 13.20 -5.00 -17.19
N TRP A 141 12.40 -6.07 -17.22
CA TRP A 141 11.79 -6.55 -18.47
C TRP A 141 10.96 -5.44 -19.13
N MET A 142 10.16 -4.68 -18.36
CA MET A 142 9.38 -3.56 -18.89
C MET A 142 10.25 -2.44 -19.47
N ALA A 143 11.38 -2.12 -18.83
CA ALA A 143 12.32 -1.11 -19.29
C ALA A 143 13.05 -1.54 -20.57
N ASN A 144 13.54 -2.78 -20.62
CA ASN A 144 14.19 -3.33 -21.82
C ASN A 144 13.20 -3.39 -23.00
N ARG A 145 11.97 -3.84 -22.74
CA ARG A 145 10.90 -3.88 -23.75
C ARG A 145 10.55 -2.48 -24.26
N HIS A 146 10.55 -1.47 -23.38
CA HIS A 146 10.35 -0.08 -23.77
C HIS A 146 11.44 0.42 -24.71
N LEU A 147 12.71 0.13 -24.40
CA LEU A 147 13.84 0.49 -25.25
C LEU A 147 13.76 -0.19 -26.61
N GLU A 148 13.45 -1.49 -26.65
CA GLU A 148 13.25 -2.23 -27.89
C GLU A 148 12.17 -1.58 -28.78
N ILE A 149 11.03 -1.21 -28.18
CA ILE A 149 9.95 -0.52 -28.91
C ILE A 149 10.39 0.87 -29.39
N GLN A 150 11.21 1.60 -28.62
CA GLN A 150 11.66 2.94 -29.02
C GLN A 150 12.60 2.92 -30.23
N HIS A 151 13.48 1.92 -30.33
CA HIS A 151 14.42 1.74 -31.44
C HIS A 151 13.78 1.13 -32.69
N ASP A 152 12.52 0.70 -32.61
CA ASP A 152 11.76 0.20 -33.76
C ASP A 152 11.34 1.38 -34.68
N GLU A 153 11.84 1.38 -35.92
CA GLU A 153 11.55 2.43 -36.91
C GLU A 153 10.18 2.27 -37.61
N THR A 154 9.40 1.24 -37.27
CA THR A 154 8.12 0.99 -37.93
C THR A 154 7.05 2.01 -37.56
N ALA A 155 6.12 2.26 -38.48
CA ALA A 155 4.92 3.08 -38.24
C ALA A 155 4.05 2.55 -37.07
N ALA A 156 4.21 1.27 -36.69
CA ALA A 156 3.50 0.63 -35.60
C ALA A 156 4.06 0.96 -34.20
N ARG A 157 5.19 1.67 -34.09
CA ARG A 157 5.84 2.00 -32.80
C ARG A 157 4.88 2.60 -31.78
N ARG A 158 4.09 3.61 -32.18
CA ARG A 158 3.15 4.29 -31.27
C ARG A 158 2.13 3.32 -30.70
N GLN A 159 1.58 2.43 -31.52
CA GLN A 159 0.59 1.44 -31.09
C GLN A 159 1.22 0.42 -30.11
N ARG A 160 2.44 -0.05 -30.40
CA ARG A 160 3.17 -0.98 -29.51
C ARG A 160 3.46 -0.33 -28.16
N LEU A 161 3.89 0.93 -28.15
CA LEU A 161 4.16 1.68 -26.93
C LEU A 161 2.88 1.89 -26.10
N THR A 162 1.77 2.30 -26.73
CA THR A 162 0.48 2.43 -26.03
C THR A 162 0.04 1.10 -25.42
N LYS A 163 0.17 -0.01 -26.16
CA LYS A 163 -0.17 -1.34 -25.64
C LYS A 163 0.70 -1.71 -24.44
N HIS A 164 2.00 -1.42 -24.50
CA HIS A 164 2.94 -1.67 -23.40
C HIS A 164 2.56 -0.89 -22.14
N ILE A 165 2.31 0.42 -22.28
CA ILE A 165 1.88 1.28 -21.16
C ILE A 165 0.55 0.80 -20.58
N LEU A 166 -0.41 0.39 -21.42
CA LEU A 166 -1.69 -0.15 -20.95
C LEU A 166 -1.50 -1.44 -20.15
N THR A 167 -0.62 -2.34 -20.60
CA THR A 167 -0.29 -3.57 -19.84
C THR A 167 0.27 -3.23 -18.47
N ILE A 168 1.19 -2.26 -18.39
CA ILE A 168 1.77 -1.79 -17.12
C ILE A 168 0.69 -1.18 -16.22
N ALA A 169 -0.23 -0.41 -16.82
CA ALA A 169 -1.33 0.18 -16.07
C ALA A 169 -2.24 -0.89 -15.45
N LEU A 170 -2.56 -1.95 -16.19
CA LEU A 170 -3.34 -3.08 -15.68
C LEU A 170 -2.66 -3.79 -14.52
N ILE A 171 -1.33 -3.92 -14.54
CA ILE A 171 -0.55 -4.53 -13.45
C ILE A 171 -0.71 -3.73 -12.14
N GLY A 172 -0.82 -2.40 -12.19
CA GLY A 172 -1.09 -1.57 -11.02
C GLY A 172 -2.56 -1.58 -10.58
N LEU A 173 -3.48 -1.49 -11.55
CA LEU A 173 -4.92 -1.40 -11.29
C LEU A 173 -5.50 -2.70 -10.71
N VAL A 174 -5.20 -3.86 -11.32
CA VAL A 174 -5.86 -5.13 -10.99
C VAL A 174 -5.66 -5.54 -9.52
N PRO A 175 -4.43 -5.53 -8.95
CA PRO A 175 -4.23 -5.79 -7.52
C PRO A 175 -4.96 -4.80 -6.62
N GLY A 176 -5.05 -3.54 -7.02
CA GLY A 176 -5.82 -2.52 -6.31
C GLY A 176 -7.30 -2.84 -6.26
N VAL A 177 -7.88 -3.32 -7.37
CA VAL A 177 -9.29 -3.78 -7.41
C VAL A 177 -9.50 -4.99 -6.51
N PHE A 178 -8.57 -5.94 -6.50
CA PHE A 178 -8.62 -7.10 -5.59
C PHE A 178 -8.38 -6.75 -4.12
N SER A 179 -7.94 -5.52 -3.83
CA SER A 179 -7.83 -4.98 -2.47
C SER A 179 -9.15 -4.40 -1.96
N ARG A 180 -10.25 -4.59 -2.70
CA ARG A 180 -11.61 -4.31 -2.22
C ARG A 180 -11.86 -5.04 -0.90
N MET A 181 -12.56 -4.39 0.03
CA MET A 181 -12.97 -4.98 1.29
C MET A 181 -13.73 -6.29 1.07
N ASP A 182 -13.43 -7.28 1.91
CA ASP A 182 -14.13 -8.54 1.92
C ASP A 182 -15.54 -8.40 2.55
N LEU A 183 -16.32 -9.48 2.48
CA LEU A 183 -17.69 -9.49 2.99
C LEU A 183 -17.74 -9.19 4.50
N ASN A 184 -16.77 -9.69 5.26
CA ASN A 184 -16.73 -9.50 6.71
C ASN A 184 -16.43 -8.05 7.08
N ALA A 185 -15.47 -7.40 6.41
CA ALA A 185 -15.18 -5.98 6.56
C ALA A 185 -16.42 -5.13 6.21
N GLN A 186 -17.09 -5.44 5.10
CA GLN A 186 -18.32 -4.77 4.71
C GLN A 186 -19.42 -4.92 5.77
N GLN A 187 -19.67 -6.12 6.28
CA GLN A 187 -20.66 -6.37 7.33
C GLN A 187 -20.32 -5.65 8.63
N THR A 188 -19.04 -5.60 8.99
CA THR A 188 -18.57 -4.91 10.20
C THR A 188 -18.81 -3.41 10.12
N ILE A 189 -18.48 -2.78 8.98
CA ILE A 189 -18.74 -1.36 8.75
C ILE A 189 -20.24 -1.09 8.65
N GLY A 190 -20.99 -1.97 7.98
CA GLY A 190 -22.45 -1.89 7.90
C GLY A 190 -23.10 -1.93 9.27
N GLY A 191 -22.70 -2.84 10.15
CA GLY A 191 -23.20 -2.92 11.52
C GLY A 191 -22.87 -1.67 12.34
N LEU A 192 -21.66 -1.11 12.21
CA LEU A 192 -21.33 0.17 12.84
C LEU A 192 -22.23 1.31 12.31
N HIS A 193 -22.44 1.36 11.00
CA HIS A 193 -23.29 2.36 10.36
C HIS A 193 -24.75 2.26 10.85
N GLU A 194 -25.32 1.06 10.88
CA GLU A 194 -26.67 0.81 11.39
C GLU A 194 -26.81 1.21 12.87
N LEU A 195 -25.82 0.90 13.71
CA LEU A 195 -25.82 1.31 15.12
C LEU A 195 -25.80 2.83 15.29
N LEU A 196 -24.93 3.53 14.55
CA LEU A 196 -24.82 4.98 14.60
C LEU A 196 -26.09 5.68 14.07
N GLN A 197 -26.72 5.15 13.03
CA GLN A 197 -27.98 5.68 12.52
C GLN A 197 -29.18 5.42 13.44
N ALA A 198 -29.23 4.27 14.12
CA ALA A 198 -30.33 3.92 15.00
C ALA A 198 -30.27 4.64 16.36
N ALA A 199 -29.06 4.93 16.86
CA ALA A 199 -28.84 5.45 18.21
C ALA A 199 -29.61 6.73 18.60
N PRO A 200 -29.85 7.71 17.71
CA PRO A 200 -30.65 8.90 18.04
C PRO A 200 -32.13 8.58 18.33
N ALA A 201 -32.66 7.50 17.76
CA ALA A 201 -34.07 7.13 17.84
C ALA A 201 -34.34 5.92 18.74
N ASP A 202 -33.34 5.07 18.97
CA ASP A 202 -33.45 3.84 19.75
C ASP A 202 -32.41 3.78 20.88
N PRO A 203 -32.78 4.15 22.13
CA PRO A 203 -31.88 4.06 23.27
C PRO A 203 -31.36 2.65 23.57
N SER A 204 -32.01 1.60 23.07
CA SER A 204 -31.60 0.21 23.31
C SER A 204 -30.29 -0.17 22.63
N VAL A 205 -29.85 0.58 21.61
CA VAL A 205 -28.58 0.35 20.92
C VAL A 205 -27.39 1.06 21.57
N LEU A 206 -27.62 2.06 22.44
CA LEU A 206 -26.56 2.83 23.11
C LEU A 206 -25.52 1.97 23.86
N PRO A 207 -25.90 0.88 24.56
CA PRO A 207 -24.93 0.02 25.23
C PRO A 207 -23.96 -0.72 24.29
N ARG A 208 -24.25 -0.75 22.98
CA ARG A 208 -23.40 -1.36 21.94
C ARG A 208 -22.39 -0.37 21.36
N LEU A 209 -22.60 0.93 21.58
CA LEU A 209 -21.66 1.97 21.17
C LEU A 209 -20.53 2.12 22.21
N PRO A 210 -19.34 2.62 21.80
CA PRO A 210 -18.18 2.76 22.68
C PRO A 210 -18.28 3.99 23.60
N LEU A 211 -19.45 4.25 24.21
CA LEU A 211 -19.70 5.43 25.03
C LEU A 211 -18.84 5.49 26.30
N LYS A 212 -18.30 4.35 26.74
CA LYS A 212 -17.34 4.31 27.86
C LYS A 212 -15.96 4.85 27.47
N GLN A 213 -15.54 4.60 26.24
CA GLN A 213 -14.24 5.04 25.71
C GLN A 213 -14.32 6.43 25.07
N VAL A 214 -15.46 6.76 24.48
CA VAL A 214 -15.73 7.99 23.72
C VAL A 214 -17.04 8.60 24.25
N PRO A 215 -17.05 9.17 25.45
CA PRO A 215 -18.27 9.68 26.08
C PRO A 215 -18.90 10.85 25.32
N GLU A 216 -18.09 11.66 24.63
CA GLU A 216 -18.60 12.77 23.83
C GLU A 216 -19.42 12.30 22.62
N LEU A 217 -19.26 11.05 22.16
CA LEU A 217 -20.00 10.49 21.02
C LEU A 217 -21.52 10.69 21.16
N GLU A 218 -22.06 10.57 22.38
CA GLU A 218 -23.50 10.72 22.64
C GLU A 218 -24.05 12.08 22.16
N LYS A 219 -23.24 13.15 22.27
CA LYS A 219 -23.65 14.51 21.87
C LYS A 219 -23.66 14.72 20.35
N HIS A 220 -22.99 13.83 19.62
CA HIS A 220 -22.82 13.90 18.17
C HIS A 220 -23.73 12.89 17.43
N LEU A 221 -24.52 12.10 18.16
CA LEU A 221 -25.49 11.18 17.57
C LEU A 221 -26.57 11.95 16.80
N GLY A 222 -26.81 11.54 15.55
CA GLY A 222 -27.78 12.16 14.65
C GLY A 222 -27.19 13.25 13.75
N VAL A 223 -25.91 13.57 13.91
CA VAL A 223 -25.15 14.38 12.95
C VAL A 223 -24.67 13.49 11.80
N ASP A 224 -24.70 14.00 10.58
CA ASP A 224 -24.17 13.29 9.41
C ASP A 224 -22.66 13.04 9.55
N TYR A 225 -22.19 11.94 8.98
CA TYR A 225 -20.81 11.51 9.14
C TYR A 225 -20.27 10.74 7.94
N ILE A 226 -18.95 10.68 7.87
CA ILE A 226 -18.18 9.93 6.88
C ILE A 226 -17.29 8.92 7.60
N ILE A 227 -17.21 7.70 7.06
CA ILE A 227 -16.38 6.62 7.56
C ILE A 227 -15.16 6.46 6.66
N TYR A 228 -13.97 6.59 7.24
CA TYR A 228 -12.69 6.23 6.62
C TYR A 228 -12.25 4.87 7.16
N ALA A 229 -12.41 3.82 6.37
CA ALA A 229 -12.03 2.46 6.74
C ALA A 229 -10.76 2.01 6.00
N ARG A 230 -9.90 1.27 6.71
CA ARG A 230 -8.68 0.66 6.15
C ARG A 230 -8.36 -0.64 6.87
N THR A 231 -7.63 -1.53 6.20
CA THR A 231 -7.00 -2.66 6.87
C THR A 231 -6.04 -2.15 7.95
N SER A 232 -6.15 -2.70 9.16
CA SER A 232 -5.26 -2.32 10.25
C SER A 232 -3.83 -2.76 9.95
N ALA A 233 -2.88 -1.84 10.09
CA ALA A 233 -1.45 -2.17 9.97
C ALA A 233 -0.93 -2.99 11.16
N PHE A 234 -1.67 -2.98 12.28
CA PHE A 234 -1.20 -3.50 13.57
C PHE A 234 -1.98 -4.72 14.07
N SER A 235 -3.07 -5.10 13.39
CA SER A 235 -3.89 -6.24 13.76
C SER A 235 -4.40 -6.94 12.51
N ALA A 236 -3.91 -8.15 12.27
CA ALA A 236 -4.37 -8.98 11.17
C ALA A 236 -5.85 -9.34 11.40
N GLY A 237 -6.68 -9.16 10.37
CA GLY A 237 -8.14 -9.37 10.50
C GLY A 237 -8.85 -8.28 11.28
N ALA A 238 -8.35 -7.06 11.27
CA ALA A 238 -9.03 -5.89 11.81
C ALA A 238 -8.99 -4.72 10.83
N LEU A 239 -9.92 -3.78 11.02
CA LEU A 239 -10.00 -2.51 10.32
C LEU A 239 -9.68 -1.37 11.29
N ASP A 240 -8.83 -0.43 10.88
CA ASP A 240 -8.85 0.89 11.52
C ASP A 240 -9.97 1.69 10.85
N VAL A 241 -10.91 2.20 11.64
CA VAL A 241 -12.06 2.96 11.17
C VAL A 241 -12.05 4.31 11.84
N THR A 242 -12.10 5.39 11.06
CA THR A 242 -12.30 6.74 11.58
C THR A 242 -13.66 7.24 11.14
N VAL A 243 -14.50 7.61 12.10
CA VAL A 243 -15.80 8.24 11.85
C VAL A 243 -15.61 9.73 12.08
N GLN A 244 -15.85 10.53 11.05
CA GLN A 244 -15.78 11.98 11.11
C GLN A 244 -17.18 12.55 10.91
N PHE A 245 -17.69 13.23 11.93
CA PHE A 245 -18.98 13.92 11.92
C PHE A 245 -18.84 15.31 11.28
N GLU A 246 -19.92 15.81 10.68
CA GLU A 246 -19.90 17.12 10.00
C GLU A 246 -19.63 18.30 10.95
N ASP A 247 -19.92 18.16 12.24
CA ASP A 247 -19.62 19.15 13.26
C ASP A 247 -18.14 19.21 13.68
N GLY A 248 -17.30 18.38 13.06
CA GLY A 248 -15.86 18.32 13.29
C GLY A 248 -15.45 17.34 14.39
N PHE A 249 -16.40 16.69 15.07
CA PHE A 249 -16.07 15.59 15.97
C PHE A 249 -15.58 14.37 15.18
N ALA A 250 -14.65 13.63 15.76
CA ALA A 250 -14.15 12.41 15.17
C ALA A 250 -13.83 11.37 16.22
N MET A 251 -14.04 10.10 15.86
CA MET A 251 -13.59 8.97 16.64
C MET A 251 -12.86 7.97 15.74
N SER A 252 -11.78 7.39 16.25
CA SER A 252 -11.05 6.33 15.58
C SER A 252 -11.13 5.05 16.38
N CYS A 253 -11.49 3.95 15.73
CA CYS A 253 -11.72 2.65 16.33
C CYS A 253 -10.97 1.54 15.58
N VAL A 254 -10.60 0.48 16.29
CA VAL A 254 -10.12 -0.77 15.67
C VAL A 254 -11.26 -1.79 15.75
N LEU A 255 -11.72 -2.27 14.58
CA LEU A 255 -12.84 -3.21 14.48
C LEU A 255 -12.33 -4.58 14.00
N PRO A 256 -12.47 -5.66 14.77
CA PRO A 256 -12.15 -7.00 14.29
C PRO A 256 -13.13 -7.42 13.17
N THR A 257 -12.61 -8.01 12.10
CA THR A 257 -13.42 -8.55 10.99
C THR A 257 -13.76 -10.03 11.16
N ALA A 258 -13.22 -10.71 12.16
CA ALA A 258 -13.50 -12.12 12.42
C ALA A 258 -14.87 -12.32 13.11
N SER A 259 -15.85 -12.76 12.31
CA SER A 259 -17.14 -13.40 12.67
C SER A 259 -17.89 -12.92 13.93
N GLY A 260 -18.91 -12.08 13.71
CA GLY A 260 -20.20 -12.15 14.41
C GLY A 260 -20.32 -11.46 15.76
N VAL A 261 -19.24 -10.94 16.34
CA VAL A 261 -19.28 -10.20 17.60
C VAL A 261 -18.70 -8.80 17.38
N SER A 262 -19.61 -7.87 17.12
CA SER A 262 -19.37 -6.43 17.02
C SER A 262 -19.04 -5.88 18.40
N PHE A 263 -17.87 -6.21 18.95
CA PHE A 263 -17.35 -5.45 20.07
C PHE A 263 -16.36 -4.45 19.49
N ILE A 264 -16.80 -3.20 19.49
CA ILE A 264 -15.95 -2.05 19.26
C ILE A 264 -15.00 -2.01 20.46
N THR A 265 -13.84 -2.68 20.36
CA THR A 265 -13.00 -2.95 21.53
C THR A 265 -12.08 -1.78 21.88
N ASP A 266 -11.63 -1.02 20.87
CA ASP A 266 -10.64 0.03 21.06
C ASP A 266 -11.01 1.27 20.23
N CYS A 267 -11.65 2.25 20.87
CA CYS A 267 -11.91 3.56 20.27
C CYS A 267 -11.25 4.67 21.07
N ASN A 268 -10.91 5.74 20.36
CA ASN A 268 -10.42 6.98 20.94
C ASN A 268 -11.09 8.17 20.26
N GLU A 269 -11.20 9.27 21.00
CA GLU A 269 -11.53 10.58 20.45
C GLU A 269 -10.40 11.11 19.56
N GLY A 270 -10.77 11.72 18.44
CA GLY A 270 -9.88 12.30 17.44
C GLY A 270 -9.64 11.41 16.21
N ASN A 271 -8.74 11.87 15.34
CA ASN A 271 -8.45 11.27 14.03
C ASN A 271 -7.33 10.21 14.06
N THR A 272 -6.84 9.87 15.25
CA THR A 272 -5.72 8.95 15.44
C THR A 272 -6.11 7.89 16.43
N VAL A 273 -5.99 6.62 16.03
CA VAL A 273 -6.01 5.49 16.96
C VAL A 273 -4.80 5.65 17.89
N LYS A 274 -5.04 6.06 19.14
CA LYS A 274 -4.01 6.03 20.18
C LYS A 274 -4.03 4.63 20.79
N ARG A 275 -2.89 3.94 20.75
CA ARG A 275 -2.64 2.76 21.57
C ARG A 275 -1.69 3.14 22.70
#